data_AF-A0A8D2LFT1-F1
#
_entry.id   AF-A0A8D2LFT1-F1
#
_cell.length_a   1.000
_cell.length_b   1.000
_cell.length_c   1.000
_cell.angle_alpha   90.00
_cell.angle_beta   90.00
_cell.angle_gamma   90.00
#
_symmetry.space_group_name_H-M   'P 1'
#
loop_
_entity.id
_entity.type
_entity.pdbx_description
1 polymer ?
#
loop_
_entity_poly.entity_id
_entity_poly.type
_entity_poly.pdbx_seq_one_letter_code
_entity_poly.pdbx_strand_id
1 'polypeptide(L)'
;MFDHRRLIEGLPHGFKHKTLLIRSCLLTALLLLNSVGSKCKCLRKGPKIRFSDIQKLEERPKYPYCKERMIIVTMKSRFRGGHQYCLHPKLPSTKRLLKWYTIWKEKERWEE
;
A
#
# COMPACT_ATOMS: atom_id res chain seq x y z
N MET A 1 16.87 -5.98 0.02
CA MET A 1 17.49 -5.62 1.32
C MET A 1 18.17 -4.28 1.09
N PHE A 2 17.60 -3.16 1.54
CA PHE A 2 18.22 -1.85 1.36
C PHE A 2 18.61 -1.27 2.72
N ASP A 3 19.89 -0.93 2.77
CA ASP A 3 20.79 -0.77 3.90
C ASP A 3 20.58 0.56 4.64
N HIS A 4 20.62 0.52 5.98
CA HIS A 4 20.25 1.64 6.87
C HIS A 4 21.46 2.40 7.42
N ARG A 5 22.67 2.15 6.90
CA ARG A 5 23.92 2.79 7.35
C ARG A 5 24.50 3.71 6.28
N ARG A 6 24.17 5.00 6.35
CA ARG A 6 25.12 6.11 6.14
C ARG A 6 24.37 7.43 6.18
N LEU A 7 24.52 8.16 7.29
CA LEU A 7 24.75 9.62 7.34
C LEU A 7 24.57 10.13 8.78
N ILE A 8 25.46 9.67 9.67
CA ILE A 8 25.87 10.44 10.84
C ILE A 8 27.38 10.46 10.75
N GLU A 9 28.00 11.56 10.31
CA GLU A 9 29.36 12.02 10.70
C GLU A 9 29.58 13.47 10.19
N GLY A 10 30.01 14.39 11.07
CA GLY A 10 30.61 15.69 10.71
C GLY A 10 30.07 16.94 11.44
N LEU A 11 30.88 17.52 12.33
CA LEU A 11 30.59 18.58 13.34
C LEU A 11 30.96 20.04 12.84
N PRO A 12 31.07 21.12 13.67
CA PRO A 12 30.23 22.34 13.75
C PRO A 12 30.86 23.68 13.20
N HIS A 13 30.16 24.83 13.24
CA HIS A 13 30.70 26.21 13.55
C HIS A 13 29.62 27.33 13.45
N GLY A 14 29.10 27.76 14.61
CA GLY A 14 28.85 29.18 14.93
C GLY A 14 27.53 29.84 14.51
N PHE A 15 27.44 30.36 13.28
CA PHE A 15 26.39 31.33 12.91
C PHE A 15 25.68 31.00 11.59
N LYS A 16 26.36 30.32 10.67
CA LYS A 16 25.78 29.74 9.43
C LYS A 16 25.07 28.40 9.69
N HIS A 17 25.36 27.79 10.85
CA HIS A 17 24.84 26.50 11.27
C HIS A 17 23.33 26.55 11.54
N LYS A 18 22.79 27.63 12.13
CA LYS A 18 21.34 27.75 12.38
C LYS A 18 20.56 27.78 11.06
N THR A 19 20.97 28.60 10.11
CA THR A 19 20.32 28.69 8.78
C THR A 19 20.51 27.41 7.95
N LEU A 20 21.68 26.77 8.02
CA LEU A 20 21.97 25.51 7.34
C LEU A 20 21.17 24.35 7.93
N LEU A 21 21.04 24.29 9.27
CA LEU A 21 20.19 23.32 9.97
C LEU A 21 18.71 23.53 9.63
N ILE A 22 18.24 24.78 9.58
CA ILE A 22 16.85 25.10 9.20
C ILE A 22 16.56 24.65 7.76
N ARG A 23 17.46 24.97 6.81
CA ARG A 23 17.34 24.49 5.41
C ARG A 23 17.41 22.98 5.31
N SER A 24 18.30 22.33 6.05
CA SER A 24 18.44 20.88 6.11
C SER A 24 17.18 20.21 6.68
N CYS A 25 16.63 20.72 7.79
CA CYS A 25 15.37 20.27 8.36
C CYS A 25 14.20 20.44 7.39
N LEU A 26 14.12 21.57 6.68
CA LEU A 26 13.05 21.81 5.71
C LEU A 26 13.12 20.82 4.54
N LEU A 27 14.33 20.57 4.01
CA LEU A 27 14.54 19.56 2.98
C LEU A 27 14.17 18.15 3.47
N THR A 28 14.59 17.81 4.68
CA THR A 28 14.31 16.50 5.30
C THR A 28 12.81 16.32 5.53
N ALA A 29 12.12 17.36 6.00
CA ALA A 29 10.67 17.35 6.19
C ALA A 29 9.93 17.19 4.84
N LEU A 30 10.35 17.91 3.79
CA LEU A 30 9.77 17.75 2.44
C LEU A 30 10.00 16.35 1.87
N LEU A 31 11.19 15.77 2.03
CA LEU A 31 11.51 14.41 1.59
C LEU A 31 10.68 13.37 2.35
N LEU A 32 10.52 13.54 3.66
CA LEU A 32 9.67 12.68 4.48
C LEU A 32 8.19 12.77 4.04
N LEU A 33 7.68 13.98 3.78
CA LEU A 33 6.30 14.19 3.34
C LEU A 33 6.04 13.56 1.95
N ASN A 34 6.99 13.70 1.02
CA ASN A 34 6.92 13.07 -0.31
C ASN A 34 7.01 11.54 -0.24
N SER A 35 7.76 10.99 0.72
CA SER A 35 7.81 9.55 0.98
C SER A 35 6.48 8.99 1.50
N VAL A 36 5.67 9.79 2.19
CA VAL A 36 4.37 9.36 2.73
C VAL A 36 3.32 9.24 1.62
N GLY A 37 3.27 10.19 0.68
CA GLY A 37 2.31 10.15 -0.43
C GLY A 37 2.53 8.98 -1.41
N SER A 38 3.78 8.51 -1.55
CA SER A 38 4.14 7.39 -2.42
C SER A 38 3.82 6.02 -1.81
N LYS A 39 3.72 5.91 -0.47
CA LYS A 39 3.39 4.67 0.24
C LYS A 39 1.93 4.22 0.06
N CYS A 40 1.04 5.15 -0.32
CA CYS A 40 -0.37 4.84 -0.61
C CYS A 40 -0.56 3.99 -1.86
N LYS A 41 0.45 3.85 -2.73
CA LYS A 41 0.32 3.09 -3.98
C LYS A 41 0.43 1.58 -3.73
N CYS A 42 -0.36 0.81 -4.46
CA CYS A 42 -0.25 -0.65 -4.50
C CYS A 42 0.39 -1.13 -5.80
N LEU A 43 0.83 -2.39 -5.79
CA LEU A 43 1.58 -2.97 -6.90
C LEU A 43 0.75 -2.87 -8.19
N ARG A 44 1.33 -2.30 -9.26
CA ARG A 44 0.62 -2.11 -10.53
C ARG A 44 0.27 -3.43 -11.22
N LYS A 45 1.05 -4.49 -11.00
CA LYS A 45 0.79 -5.83 -11.53
C LYS A 45 0.18 -6.68 -10.42
N GLY A 46 -1.09 -7.01 -10.55
CA GLY A 46 -1.79 -7.88 -9.61
C GLY A 46 -1.40 -9.36 -9.84
N PRO A 47 -1.34 -10.18 -8.78
CA PRO A 47 -1.16 -11.62 -8.92
C PRO A 47 -2.35 -12.27 -9.62
N LYS A 48 -2.18 -13.50 -10.13
CA LYS A 48 -3.27 -14.28 -10.72
C LYS A 48 -4.12 -14.88 -9.60
N ILE A 49 -5.19 -14.17 -9.22
CA ILE A 49 -6.13 -14.56 -8.15
C ILE A 49 -7.19 -15.50 -8.74
N ARG A 50 -7.46 -16.63 -8.08
CA ARG A 50 -8.59 -17.52 -8.37
C ARG A 50 -9.74 -17.21 -7.41
N PHE A 51 -10.99 -17.26 -7.87
CA PHE A 51 -12.15 -16.88 -7.05
C PHE A 51 -12.37 -17.80 -5.84
N SER A 52 -12.17 -19.11 -6.00
CA SER A 52 -12.34 -20.11 -4.94
C SER A 52 -11.41 -19.91 -3.73
N ASP A 53 -10.26 -19.25 -3.95
CA ASP A 53 -9.29 -18.98 -2.90
C ASP A 53 -9.57 -17.64 -2.19
N ILE A 54 -10.53 -16.83 -2.67
CA ILE A 54 -10.86 -15.54 -2.07
C ILE A 54 -11.78 -15.77 -0.88
N GLN A 55 -11.27 -15.51 0.33
CA GLN A 55 -12.07 -15.57 1.54
C GLN A 55 -12.88 -14.29 1.73
N LYS A 56 -12.27 -13.13 1.51
CA LYS A 56 -12.91 -11.83 1.71
C LYS A 56 -12.34 -10.77 0.78
N LEU A 57 -13.23 -9.89 0.33
CA LEU A 57 -12.88 -8.76 -0.53
C LEU A 57 -13.41 -7.50 0.16
N GLU A 58 -12.51 -6.59 0.53
CA GLU A 58 -12.84 -5.37 1.26
C GLU A 58 -12.28 -4.14 0.56
N GLU A 59 -13.06 -3.08 0.48
CA GLU A 59 -12.59 -1.78 0.05
C GLU A 59 -12.15 -0.98 1.28
N ARG A 60 -10.83 -0.86 1.49
CA ARG A 60 -10.27 -0.09 2.61
C ARG A 60 -9.04 0.70 2.14
N PRO A 61 -8.77 1.88 2.72
CA PRO A 61 -7.52 2.56 2.45
C PRO A 61 -6.34 1.73 2.99
N LYS A 62 -5.21 1.75 2.30
CA LYS A 62 -4.00 1.02 2.72
C LYS A 62 -3.45 1.54 4.05
N TYR A 63 -3.56 2.85 4.28
CA TYR A 63 -3.17 3.53 5.51
C TYR A 63 -4.18 4.63 5.84
N PRO A 64 -4.34 5.01 7.12
CA PRO A 64 -5.34 6.00 7.54
C PRO A 64 -5.15 7.39 6.93
N TYR A 65 -3.93 7.75 6.52
CA TYR A 65 -3.63 9.02 5.85
C TYR A 65 -3.92 9.01 4.34
N CYS A 66 -4.21 7.84 3.75
CA CYS A 66 -4.49 7.73 2.33
C CYS A 66 -5.98 7.99 2.08
N LYS A 67 -6.27 9.03 1.27
CA LYS A 67 -7.64 9.33 0.82
C LYS A 67 -8.17 8.32 -0.19
N GLU A 68 -7.28 7.72 -0.99
CA GLU A 68 -7.65 6.71 -1.98
C GLU A 68 -7.99 5.38 -1.32
N ARG A 69 -9.19 4.89 -1.60
CA ARG A 69 -9.63 3.55 -1.23
C ARG A 69 -8.99 2.51 -2.13
N MET A 70 -8.60 1.40 -1.54
CA MET A 70 -7.97 0.28 -2.25
C MET A 70 -8.75 -1.00 -2.03
N ILE A 71 -8.60 -1.92 -2.96
CA ILE A 71 -9.26 -3.22 -2.87
C ILE A 71 -8.28 -4.19 -2.22
N ILE A 72 -8.61 -4.63 -1.01
CA ILE A 72 -7.84 -5.61 -0.25
C ILE A 72 -8.51 -6.97 -0.42
N VAL A 73 -7.78 -7.89 -1.05
CA VAL A 73 -8.20 -9.27 -1.26
C VAL A 73 -7.53 -10.13 -0.22
N THR A 74 -8.31 -10.77 0.64
CA THR A 74 -7.83 -11.74 1.62
C THR A 74 -8.05 -13.15 1.05
N MET A 75 -6.96 -13.86 0.82
CA MET A 75 -7.01 -15.26 0.42
C MET A 75 -7.22 -16.18 1.61
N LYS A 76 -7.92 -17.28 1.36
CA LYS A 76 -8.06 -18.40 2.28
C LYS A 76 -6.68 -19.02 2.47
N SER A 77 -6.11 -18.85 3.65
CA SER A 77 -4.88 -19.53 4.06
C SER A 77 -5.20 -20.55 5.12
N ARG A 78 -4.46 -21.66 5.14
CA ARG A 78 -4.56 -22.66 6.20
C ARG A 78 -3.97 -22.18 7.54
N PHE A 79 -3.13 -21.13 7.52
CA PHE A 79 -2.46 -20.59 8.71
C PHE A 79 -3.01 -19.21 9.10
N ARG A 80 -3.02 -18.91 10.41
CA ARG A 80 -3.42 -17.61 10.99
C ARG A 80 -2.43 -16.52 10.57
N GLY A 81 -2.63 -15.97 9.37
CA GLY A 81 -1.77 -14.96 8.76
C GLY A 81 -2.00 -14.87 7.25
N GLY A 82 -3.27 -14.93 6.83
CA GLY A 82 -3.66 -15.11 5.43
C GLY A 82 -3.00 -14.15 4.45
N HIS A 83 -2.84 -14.60 3.20
CA HIS A 83 -2.25 -13.77 2.16
C HIS A 83 -3.22 -12.65 1.78
N GLN A 84 -2.81 -11.41 2.07
CA GLN A 84 -3.53 -10.21 1.67
C GLN A 84 -2.88 -9.55 0.46
N TYR A 85 -3.68 -9.28 -0.56
CA TYR A 85 -3.25 -8.57 -1.76
C TYR A 85 -3.93 -7.22 -1.84
N CYS A 86 -3.15 -6.18 -2.12
CA CYS A 86 -3.68 -4.86 -2.38
C CYS A 86 -3.75 -4.59 -3.89
N LEU A 87 -4.92 -4.21 -4.36
CA LEU A 87 -5.21 -3.89 -5.74
C LEU A 87 -5.74 -2.46 -5.86
N HIS A 88 -5.32 -1.77 -6.92
CA HIS A 88 -5.77 -0.41 -7.18
C HIS A 88 -7.08 -0.42 -7.99
N PRO A 89 -8.15 0.29 -7.57
CA PRO A 89 -9.45 0.28 -8.26
C PRO A 89 -9.43 0.84 -9.70
N LYS A 90 -8.42 1.64 -10.06
CA LYS A 90 -8.26 2.19 -11.41
C LYS A 90 -7.77 1.15 -12.42
N LEU A 91 -7.27 0.00 -11.97
CA LEU A 91 -6.80 -1.07 -12.85
C LEU A 91 -7.97 -1.82 -13.50
N PRO A 92 -7.94 -2.05 -14.83
CA PRO A 92 -9.02 -2.75 -15.52
C PRO A 92 -9.20 -4.18 -15.00
N SER A 93 -8.11 -4.86 -14.64
CA SER A 93 -8.15 -6.22 -14.05
C SER A 93 -8.91 -6.26 -12.73
N THR A 94 -8.75 -5.23 -11.88
CA THR A 94 -9.45 -5.14 -10.58
C THR A 94 -10.95 -4.93 -10.78
N LYS A 95 -11.36 -4.11 -11.75
CA LYS A 95 -12.78 -3.94 -12.11
C LYS A 95 -13.41 -5.25 -12.61
N ARG A 96 -12.70 -5.98 -13.48
CA ARG A 96 -13.16 -7.30 -13.95
C ARG A 96 -13.26 -8.29 -12.80
N LEU A 97 -12.25 -8.32 -11.92
CA LEU A 97 -12.24 -9.22 -10.75
C LEU A 97 -13.44 -8.94 -9.83
N LEU A 98 -13.74 -7.68 -9.53
CA LEU A 98 -14.91 -7.31 -8.74
C LEU A 98 -16.21 -7.79 -9.39
N LYS A 99 -16.40 -7.52 -10.69
CA LYS A 99 -17.61 -7.94 -11.43
C LYS A 99 -17.79 -9.45 -11.48
N TRP A 100 -16.72 -10.21 -11.71
CA TRP A 100 -16.81 -11.67 -11.76
C TRP A 100 -16.97 -12.28 -10.38
N TYR A 101 -16.35 -11.70 -9.35
CA TYR A 101 -16.51 -12.15 -7.96
C TYR A 101 -17.96 -11.99 -7.48
N THR A 102 -18.66 -10.91 -7.84
CA THR A 102 -20.08 -10.76 -7.47
C THR A 102 -20.94 -11.83 -8.12
N ILE A 103 -20.75 -12.10 -9.42
CA ILE A 103 -21.50 -13.15 -10.14
C ILE A 103 -21.23 -14.53 -9.55
N TRP A 104 -19.95 -14.83 -9.27
CA TRP A 104 -19.56 -16.11 -8.67
C TRP A 104 -20.19 -16.30 -7.28
N LYS A 105 -20.18 -15.25 -6.45
CA LYS A 105 -20.77 -15.26 -5.11
C LYS A 105 -22.29 -15.39 -5.13
N GLU A 106 -22.95 -14.76 -6.11
CA GLU A 106 -24.38 -14.97 -6.32
C GLU A 106 -24.67 -16.41 -6.71
N LYS A 107 -23.89 -16.99 -7.63
CA LYS A 107 -24.04 -18.39 -8.02
C LYS A 107 -23.85 -19.35 -6.83
N GLU A 108 -22.81 -19.16 -6.02
CA GLU A 108 -22.53 -19.98 -4.83
C GLU A 108 -23.74 -20.01 -3.88
N ARG A 109 -24.40 -18.86 -3.68
CA ARG A 109 -25.61 -18.75 -2.84
C ARG A 109 -26.83 -19.51 -3.38
N TRP A 110 -26.92 -19.78 -4.69
CA TRP A 110 -28.04 -20.53 -5.28
C TRP A 110 -27.78 -22.04 -5.35
N GLU A 111 -26.52 -22.48 -5.18
CA GLU A 111 -26.12 -23.89 -5.18
C GLU A 111 -25.99 -24.48 -3.76
N GLU A 112 -26.16 -23.66 -2.71
CA GLU A 112 -26.39 -24.07 -1.30
C GLU A 112 -27.88 -24.33 -1.01
#